data_AF-T2IUJ8-F1
#
_entry.id   AF-T2IUJ8-F1
#
_cell.length_a   1.000
_cell.length_b   1.000
_cell.length_c   1.000
_cell.angle_alpha   90.00
_cell.angle_beta   90.00
_cell.angle_gamma   90.00
#
_symmetry.space_group_name_H-M   'P 1'
#
loop_
_entity.id
_entity.type
_entity.pdbx_description
1 polymer ?
#
loop_
_entity_poly.entity_id
_entity_poly.type
_entity_poly.pdbx_seq_one_letter_code
_entity_poly.pdbx_strand_id
1 'polypeptide(L)'
;MTNSGSNLREDGNDLVKLNYSDFLGKVLEVLNSDTSQQLFKVSEDRKRLLMNVDELAYQVSQLSINYPLLDIRKSYGTKCASINFIEGTEKTFSEQLHLIQAKIKELLENSLTRKNGQSISIQEYIETIATPLDELKGNVTNNGISFNYPFDQQYTDLQKQRLTLPKDPQDTNPLLRLHKLSITVKQPTSFLSELRNSLENYIEMKFEDEKDDLIDDILKPLFENQEKEDNDIYRLKKLMREEALGKIKKAASIKYL
;
A
#
# COMPACT_ATOMS: atom_id res chain seq x y z
N MET A 1 5.07 -52.05 -10.49
CA MET A 1 5.26 -50.65 -10.90
C MET A 1 4.27 -49.80 -10.14
N THR A 2 4.73 -49.13 -9.09
CA THR A 2 3.90 -48.31 -8.20
C THR A 2 3.87 -46.89 -8.74
N ASN A 3 2.71 -46.44 -9.21
CA ASN A 3 2.47 -45.06 -9.61
C ASN A 3 2.63 -44.14 -8.40
N SER A 4 3.80 -43.49 -8.28
CA SER A 4 3.99 -42.34 -7.40
C SER A 4 3.44 -41.10 -8.09
N GLY A 5 2.11 -40.99 -8.14
CA GLY A 5 1.46 -39.71 -8.44
C GLY A 5 1.63 -38.81 -7.22
N SER A 6 2.53 -37.83 -7.30
CA SER A 6 2.57 -36.73 -6.34
C SER A 6 1.26 -35.95 -6.46
N ASN A 7 0.28 -36.28 -5.62
CA ASN A 7 -0.88 -35.43 -5.42
C ASN A 7 -0.38 -34.16 -4.75
N LEU A 8 -0.22 -33.08 -5.52
CA LEU A 8 -0.11 -31.71 -4.99
C LEU A 8 -1.44 -31.41 -4.29
N ARG A 9 -1.51 -31.70 -2.99
CA ARG A 9 -2.61 -31.26 -2.16
C ARG A 9 -2.20 -29.95 -1.49
N GLU A 10 -3.05 -28.92 -1.57
CA GLU A 10 -2.78 -27.59 -1.01
C GLU A 10 -2.63 -27.58 0.53
N ASP A 11 -3.12 -28.62 1.20
CA ASP A 11 -3.03 -28.84 2.64
C ASP A 11 -1.63 -29.29 3.10
N GLY A 12 -0.73 -29.66 2.18
CA GLY A 12 0.65 -30.05 2.48
C GLY A 12 1.64 -28.90 2.64
N ASN A 13 1.19 -27.65 2.60
CA ASN A 13 2.06 -26.47 2.75
C ASN A 13 1.87 -25.83 4.13
N ASP A 14 2.95 -25.61 4.88
CA ASP A 14 2.96 -25.03 6.24
C ASP A 14 2.63 -23.53 6.28
N LEU A 15 1.88 -23.04 5.29
CA LEU A 15 1.47 -21.64 5.20
C LEU A 15 0.35 -21.32 6.17
N VAL A 16 0.48 -20.20 6.86
CA VAL A 16 -0.52 -19.70 7.81
C VAL A 16 -1.79 -19.34 7.05
N LYS A 17 -2.93 -19.91 7.46
CA LYS A 17 -4.25 -19.54 6.96
C LYS A 17 -4.70 -18.23 7.59
N LEU A 18 -5.34 -17.38 6.80
CA LEU A 18 -5.64 -16.01 7.20
C LEU A 18 -7.03 -15.88 7.84
N ASN A 19 -7.14 -14.99 8.83
CA ASN A 19 -8.41 -14.58 9.40
C ASN A 19 -8.48 -13.06 9.51
N TYR A 20 -9.31 -12.46 8.66
CA TYR A 20 -9.51 -11.01 8.61
C TYR A 20 -10.70 -10.53 9.44
N SER A 21 -11.40 -11.42 10.13
CA SER A 21 -12.71 -11.12 10.72
C SER A 21 -12.66 -9.97 11.71
N ASP A 22 -11.61 -9.93 12.54
CA ASP A 22 -11.41 -8.85 13.51
C ASP A 22 -11.04 -7.54 12.80
N PHE A 23 -10.06 -7.56 11.89
CA PHE A 23 -9.66 -6.38 11.13
C PHE A 23 -10.83 -5.75 10.36
N LEU A 24 -11.60 -6.55 9.62
CA LEU A 24 -12.78 -6.07 8.89
C LEU A 24 -13.89 -5.59 9.84
N GLY A 25 -14.03 -6.24 11.00
CA GLY A 25 -14.92 -5.79 12.07
C GLY A 25 -14.54 -4.39 12.57
N LYS A 26 -13.24 -4.12 12.77
CA LYS A 26 -12.73 -2.80 13.16
C LYS A 26 -12.89 -1.75 12.06
N VAL A 27 -12.72 -2.11 10.80
CA VAL A 27 -13.03 -1.23 9.68
C VAL A 27 -14.52 -0.85 9.67
N LEU A 28 -15.42 -1.83 9.90
CA LEU A 28 -16.86 -1.57 10.03
C LEU A 28 -17.19 -0.69 11.24
N GLU A 29 -16.53 -0.89 12.38
CA GLU A 29 -16.68 -0.07 13.58
C GLU A 29 -16.37 1.40 13.28
N VAL A 30 -15.23 1.68 12.63
CA VAL A 30 -14.84 3.04 12.22
C VAL A 30 -15.80 3.60 11.17
N LEU A 31 -16.20 2.81 10.18
CA LEU A 31 -17.16 3.24 9.15
C LEU A 31 -18.54 3.58 9.71
N ASN A 32 -18.95 3.00 10.83
CA ASN A 32 -20.21 3.30 11.49
C ASN A 32 -20.11 4.45 12.50
N SER A 33 -18.90 4.91 12.82
CA SER A 33 -18.69 6.07 13.69
C SER A 33 -19.02 7.39 12.99
N ASP A 34 -19.29 8.44 13.75
CA ASP A 34 -19.57 9.77 13.21
C ASP A 34 -18.41 10.34 12.37
N THR A 35 -17.18 9.89 12.63
CA THR A 35 -15.97 10.31 11.91
C THR A 35 -16.02 9.93 10.42
N SER A 36 -16.75 8.87 10.06
CA SER A 36 -16.86 8.42 8.67
C SER A 36 -17.74 9.31 7.78
N GLN A 37 -18.53 10.21 8.38
CA GLN A 37 -19.38 11.15 7.65
C GLN A 37 -18.57 12.11 6.77
N GLN A 38 -17.28 12.30 7.08
CA GLN A 38 -16.36 13.14 6.30
C GLN A 38 -15.50 12.35 5.31
N LEU A 39 -15.76 11.05 5.12
CA LEU A 39 -15.00 10.21 4.21
C LEU A 39 -15.06 10.74 2.77
N PHE A 40 -16.20 11.28 2.36
CA PHE A 40 -16.42 11.83 1.04
C PHE A 40 -16.75 13.31 1.09
N LYS A 41 -16.17 14.06 0.15
CA LYS A 41 -16.48 15.48 -0.04
C LYS A 41 -16.44 15.82 -1.52
N VAL A 42 -17.49 16.49 -1.99
CA VAL A 42 -17.48 17.07 -3.34
C VAL A 42 -16.71 18.39 -3.30
N SER A 43 -15.81 18.61 -4.27
CA SER A 43 -15.06 19.85 -4.41
C SER A 43 -15.97 21.06 -4.64
N GLU A 44 -15.48 22.26 -4.36
CA GLU A 44 -16.25 23.50 -4.54
C GLU A 44 -16.69 23.73 -6.00
N ASP A 45 -15.81 23.38 -6.95
CA ASP A 45 -16.11 23.39 -8.38
C ASP A 45 -17.05 22.25 -8.83
N ARG A 46 -17.36 21.30 -7.92
CA ARG A 46 -18.19 20.10 -8.12
C ARG A 46 -17.73 19.17 -9.24
N LYS A 47 -16.47 19.29 -9.64
CA LYS A 47 -15.87 18.44 -10.69
C LYS A 47 -15.07 17.26 -10.12
N ARG A 48 -14.85 17.23 -8.80
CA ARG A 48 -13.98 16.25 -8.15
C ARG A 48 -14.65 15.70 -6.91
N LEU A 49 -14.57 14.39 -6.76
CA LEU A 49 -14.86 13.71 -5.51
C LEU A 49 -13.55 13.56 -4.73
N LEU A 50 -13.51 14.10 -3.52
CA LEU A 50 -12.40 13.95 -2.59
C LEU A 50 -12.76 12.83 -1.61
N MET A 51 -11.79 11.96 -1.35
CA MET A 51 -11.93 10.82 -0.44
C MET A 51 -10.82 10.86 0.60
N ASN A 52 -11.16 10.90 1.88
CA ASN A 52 -10.19 10.93 2.98
C ASN A 52 -9.99 9.52 3.56
N VAL A 53 -9.30 8.67 2.80
CA VAL A 53 -8.99 7.28 3.24
C VAL A 53 -7.95 7.27 4.35
N ASP A 54 -7.04 8.25 4.37
CA ASP A 54 -5.95 8.31 5.32
C ASP A 54 -6.45 8.48 6.75
N GLU A 55 -7.45 9.35 6.96
CA GLU A 55 -8.09 9.50 8.28
C GLU A 55 -8.77 8.20 8.72
N LEU A 56 -9.47 7.52 7.81
CA LEU A 56 -10.07 6.22 8.13
C LEU A 56 -9.01 5.18 8.51
N ALA A 57 -7.92 5.11 7.76
CA ALA A 57 -6.81 4.20 8.06
C ALA A 57 -6.15 4.54 9.40
N TYR A 58 -5.98 5.83 9.70
CA TYR A 58 -5.48 6.31 10.99
C TYR A 58 -6.38 5.86 12.14
N GLN A 59 -7.69 6.09 12.04
CA GLN A 59 -8.65 5.68 13.09
C GLN A 59 -8.65 4.17 13.29
N VAL A 60 -8.63 3.39 12.21
CA VAL A 60 -8.52 1.93 12.29
C VAL A 60 -7.22 1.53 13.00
N SER A 61 -6.09 2.19 12.72
CA SER A 61 -4.80 1.91 13.36
C SER A 61 -4.75 2.18 14.87
N GLN A 62 -5.65 3.04 15.39
CA GLN A 62 -5.76 3.28 16.83
C GLN A 62 -6.49 2.14 17.56
N LEU A 63 -7.18 1.27 16.83
CA LEU A 63 -7.89 0.13 17.41
C LEU A 63 -6.93 -1.05 17.58
N SER A 64 -7.12 -1.81 18.67
CA SER A 64 -6.43 -3.08 18.86
C SER A 64 -6.95 -4.09 17.81
N ILE A 65 -6.11 -4.36 16.81
CA ILE A 65 -6.41 -5.27 15.70
C ILE A 65 -5.61 -6.56 15.88
N ASN A 66 -6.30 -7.68 15.80
CA ASN A 66 -5.68 -8.98 15.58
C ASN A 66 -5.18 -9.03 14.14
N TYR A 67 -3.87 -8.82 13.96
CA TYR A 67 -3.27 -8.81 12.64
C TYR A 67 -3.50 -10.15 11.92
N PRO A 68 -4.08 -10.15 10.71
CA PRO A 68 -4.37 -11.38 9.97
C PRO A 68 -3.13 -12.22 9.66
N LEU A 69 -1.95 -11.59 9.67
CA LEU A 69 -0.64 -12.19 9.39
C LEU A 69 0.14 -12.60 10.65
N LEU A 70 -0.37 -12.30 11.84
CA LEU A 70 0.22 -12.77 13.09
C LEU A 70 -0.22 -14.23 13.30
N ASP A 71 0.74 -15.15 13.14
CA ASP A 71 0.54 -16.53 13.56
C ASP A 71 0.52 -16.54 15.08
N ILE A 72 -0.61 -16.92 15.67
CA ILE A 72 -0.80 -17.02 17.13
C ILE A 72 0.26 -17.96 17.75
N ARG A 73 0.86 -18.86 16.95
CA ARG A 73 1.91 -19.79 17.38
C ARG A 73 3.33 -19.24 17.26
N LYS A 74 3.53 -18.04 16.68
CA LYS A 74 4.85 -17.43 16.51
C LYS A 74 4.83 -15.98 17.01
N SER A 75 5.82 -15.61 17.81
CA SER A 75 5.99 -14.24 18.32
C SER A 75 6.31 -13.20 17.23
N TYR A 76 6.44 -13.62 15.96
CA TYR A 76 6.75 -12.78 14.82
C TYR A 76 5.77 -13.11 13.68
N GLY A 77 5.24 -12.07 13.02
CA GLY A 77 4.32 -12.23 11.90
C GLY A 77 4.91 -13.07 10.75
N THR A 78 4.05 -13.74 9.99
CA THR A 78 4.51 -14.59 8.87
C THR A 78 4.87 -13.75 7.64
N LYS A 79 5.96 -14.12 6.96
CA LYS A 79 6.36 -13.50 5.67
C LYS A 79 5.57 -14.07 4.49
N CYS A 80 5.04 -15.28 4.65
CA CYS A 80 4.25 -15.98 3.64
C CYS A 80 3.00 -16.54 4.30
N ALA A 81 1.85 -16.24 3.72
CA ALA A 81 0.57 -16.76 4.16
C ALA A 81 -0.12 -17.49 3.01
N SER A 82 -1.03 -18.39 3.36
CA SER A 82 -1.90 -19.03 2.39
C SER A 82 -2.92 -18.01 1.88
N ILE A 83 -3.35 -18.18 0.64
CA ILE A 83 -4.54 -17.50 0.12
C ILE A 83 -5.84 -18.06 0.73
N ASN A 84 -5.75 -19.22 1.39
CA ASN A 84 -6.89 -19.90 2.00
C ASN A 84 -7.20 -19.35 3.39
N PHE A 85 -8.50 -19.28 3.69
CA PHE A 85 -9.01 -18.84 4.98
C PHE A 85 -8.96 -19.94 6.03
N ILE A 86 -9.05 -19.55 7.31
CA ILE A 86 -9.37 -20.51 8.37
C ILE A 86 -10.78 -21.07 8.08
N GLU A 87 -10.95 -22.38 8.25
CA GLU A 87 -12.22 -23.05 8.01
C GLU A 87 -13.35 -22.38 8.79
N GLY A 88 -14.47 -22.09 8.11
CA GLY A 88 -15.62 -21.40 8.69
C GLY A 88 -15.55 -19.86 8.71
N THR A 89 -14.43 -19.24 8.32
CA THR A 89 -14.30 -17.76 8.29
C THR A 89 -14.65 -17.13 6.94
N GLU A 90 -14.76 -17.93 5.87
CA GLU A 90 -15.06 -17.48 4.51
C GLU A 90 -16.39 -16.74 4.40
N LYS A 91 -17.41 -17.27 5.08
CA LYS A 91 -18.76 -16.67 5.09
C LYS A 91 -18.73 -15.31 5.79
N THR A 92 -18.13 -15.24 6.98
CA THR A 92 -17.96 -14.01 7.75
C THR A 92 -17.19 -12.97 6.97
N PHE A 93 -16.10 -13.36 6.31
CA PHE A 93 -15.31 -12.48 5.46
C PHE A 93 -16.16 -11.85 4.34
N SER A 94 -16.92 -12.67 3.62
CA SER A 94 -17.81 -12.22 2.54
C SER A 94 -18.91 -11.28 3.06
N GLU A 95 -19.56 -11.67 4.16
CA GLU A 95 -20.62 -10.87 4.81
C GLU A 95 -20.10 -9.49 5.25
N GLN A 96 -18.94 -9.44 5.92
CA GLN A 96 -18.33 -8.18 6.35
C GLN A 96 -17.92 -7.30 5.16
N LEU A 97 -17.38 -7.88 4.09
CA LEU A 97 -17.01 -7.14 2.89
C LEU A 97 -18.23 -6.50 2.21
N HIS A 98 -19.36 -7.24 2.15
CA HIS A 98 -20.62 -6.69 1.64
C HIS A 98 -21.17 -5.57 2.53
N LEU A 99 -21.07 -5.69 3.85
CA LEU A 99 -21.46 -4.62 4.78
C LEU A 99 -20.59 -3.37 4.59
N ILE A 100 -19.28 -3.53 4.42
CA ILE A 100 -18.34 -2.43 4.15
C ILE A 100 -18.73 -1.74 2.84
N GLN A 101 -18.95 -2.51 1.78
CA GLN A 101 -19.35 -1.98 0.47
C GLN A 101 -20.66 -1.21 0.56
N ALA A 102 -21.67 -1.77 1.24
CA ALA A 102 -22.96 -1.12 1.44
C ALA A 102 -22.81 0.20 2.20
N LYS A 103 -22.00 0.22 3.27
CA LYS A 103 -21.81 1.43 4.08
C LYS A 103 -21.03 2.51 3.33
N ILE A 104 -19.98 2.15 2.59
CA ILE A 104 -19.25 3.10 1.75
C ILE A 104 -20.17 3.70 0.69
N LYS A 105 -21.03 2.88 0.06
CA LYS A 105 -22.02 3.35 -0.90
C LYS A 105 -22.99 4.35 -0.28
N GLU A 106 -23.53 4.04 0.91
CA GLU A 106 -24.42 4.93 1.66
C GLU A 106 -23.74 6.27 1.98
N LEU A 107 -22.51 6.24 2.50
CA LEU A 107 -21.73 7.46 2.81
C LEU A 107 -21.47 8.29 1.56
N LEU A 108 -21.17 7.64 0.43
CA LEU A 108 -21.00 8.33 -0.84
C LEU A 108 -22.32 8.99 -1.26
N GLU A 109 -23.43 8.26 -1.33
CA GLU A 109 -24.74 8.80 -1.72
C GLU A 109 -25.17 9.98 -0.85
N ASN A 110 -24.92 9.91 0.46
CA ASN A 110 -25.21 11.00 1.40
C ASN A 110 -24.34 12.25 1.15
N SER A 111 -23.11 12.08 0.69
CA SER A 111 -22.20 13.20 0.39
C SER A 111 -22.53 13.91 -0.93
N LEU A 112 -23.29 13.27 -1.82
CA LEU A 112 -23.59 13.79 -3.14
C LEU A 112 -24.88 14.63 -3.12
N THR A 113 -24.73 15.96 -3.20
CA THR A 113 -25.86 16.90 -3.21
C THR A 113 -25.75 17.93 -4.35
N ARG A 114 -26.89 18.35 -4.91
CA ARG A 114 -27.02 19.46 -5.87
C ARG A 114 -26.84 20.82 -5.20
N LYS A 115 -26.73 21.88 -6.00
CA LYS A 115 -26.62 23.27 -5.49
C LYS A 115 -27.86 23.71 -4.71
N ASN A 116 -29.00 23.08 -4.97
CA ASN A 116 -30.27 23.30 -4.26
C ASN A 116 -30.48 22.36 -3.06
N GLY A 117 -29.46 21.59 -2.66
CA GLY A 117 -29.53 20.68 -1.51
C GLY A 117 -30.21 19.34 -1.77
N GLN A 118 -30.66 19.04 -3.00
CA GLN A 118 -31.22 17.73 -3.33
C GLN A 118 -30.13 16.68 -3.46
N SER A 119 -30.34 15.49 -2.89
CA SER A 119 -29.46 14.34 -3.12
C SER A 119 -29.45 13.94 -4.60
N ILE A 120 -28.28 13.47 -5.08
CA ILE A 120 -28.13 12.91 -6.43
C ILE A 120 -27.62 11.49 -6.34
N SER A 121 -28.05 10.67 -7.31
CA SER A 121 -27.50 9.33 -7.45
C SER A 121 -26.03 9.39 -7.87
N ILE A 122 -25.28 8.33 -7.54
CA ILE A 122 -23.89 8.17 -7.98
C ILE A 122 -23.78 8.27 -9.51
N GLN A 123 -24.74 7.67 -10.23
CA GLN A 123 -24.74 7.65 -11.69
C GLN A 123 -24.94 9.05 -12.29
N GLU A 124 -25.90 9.82 -11.76
CA GLU A 124 -26.08 11.22 -12.14
C GLU A 124 -24.81 12.04 -11.84
N TYR A 125 -24.18 11.84 -10.69
CA TYR A 125 -22.94 12.55 -10.36
C TYR A 125 -21.81 12.22 -11.34
N ILE A 126 -21.63 10.95 -11.70
CA ILE A 126 -20.63 10.54 -12.70
C ILE A 126 -20.87 11.26 -14.03
N GLU A 127 -22.12 11.34 -14.48
CA GLU A 127 -22.47 12.06 -15.71
C GLU A 127 -22.14 13.56 -15.65
N THR A 128 -22.13 14.17 -14.45
CA THR A 128 -21.74 15.58 -14.30
C THR A 128 -20.23 15.83 -14.38
N ILE A 129 -19.41 14.83 -14.06
CA ILE A 129 -17.94 14.95 -14.04
C ILE A 129 -17.27 14.27 -15.23
N ALA A 130 -17.97 13.34 -15.88
CA ALA A 130 -17.49 12.65 -17.07
C ALA A 130 -17.64 13.55 -18.30
N THR A 131 -16.65 13.45 -19.19
CA THR A 131 -16.73 14.06 -20.52
C THR A 131 -17.10 12.97 -21.52
N PRO A 132 -18.18 13.13 -22.30
CA PRO A 132 -18.51 12.20 -23.37
C PRO A 132 -17.34 12.05 -24.34
N LEU A 133 -17.03 10.81 -24.75
CA LEU A 133 -15.96 10.53 -25.72
C LEU A 133 -16.15 11.28 -27.05
N ASP A 134 -17.38 11.52 -27.46
CA ASP A 134 -17.69 12.28 -28.68
C ASP A 134 -17.24 13.75 -28.59
N GLU A 135 -17.21 14.35 -27.39
CA GLU A 135 -16.70 15.71 -27.19
C GLU A 135 -15.17 15.77 -27.29
N LEU A 136 -14.51 14.63 -27.17
CA LEU A 136 -13.06 14.48 -27.37
C LEU A 136 -12.72 14.20 -28.85
N LYS A 137 -13.67 14.24 -29.78
CA LYS A 137 -13.37 14.14 -31.22
C LYS A 137 -12.62 15.37 -31.70
N GLY A 138 -11.45 15.19 -32.30
CA GLY A 138 -10.73 16.28 -32.92
C GLY A 138 -9.36 15.91 -33.47
N ASN A 139 -8.82 16.77 -34.33
CA ASN A 139 -7.47 16.62 -34.85
C ASN A 139 -6.44 16.97 -33.76
N VAL A 140 -5.51 16.05 -33.49
CA VAL A 140 -4.38 16.31 -32.60
C VAL A 140 -3.44 17.26 -33.33
N THR A 141 -3.43 18.54 -32.95
CA THR A 141 -2.41 19.47 -33.43
C THR A 141 -1.09 19.14 -32.75
N ASN A 142 -0.03 18.90 -33.53
CA ASN A 142 1.28 18.42 -33.07
C ASN A 142 2.02 19.30 -32.03
N ASN A 143 1.43 20.43 -31.59
CA ASN A 143 2.10 21.42 -30.73
C ASN A 143 1.47 21.57 -29.32
N GLY A 144 0.63 20.64 -28.86
CA GLY A 144 0.07 20.71 -27.50
C GLY A 144 -0.37 19.36 -26.92
N ILE A 145 -0.42 19.29 -25.59
CA ILE A 145 -1.06 18.20 -24.86
C ILE A 145 -2.57 18.39 -25.03
N SER A 146 -3.19 17.65 -25.95
CA SER A 146 -4.63 17.64 -26.19
C SER A 146 -5.19 16.27 -25.81
N PHE A 147 -6.38 16.26 -25.20
CA PHE A 147 -7.16 15.04 -24.97
C PHE A 147 -8.10 14.73 -26.15
N ASN A 148 -7.93 15.41 -27.29
CA ASN A 148 -8.69 15.12 -28.49
C ASN A 148 -8.12 13.89 -29.19
N TYR A 149 -8.99 13.04 -29.73
CA TYR A 149 -8.65 11.86 -30.49
C TYR A 149 -9.36 11.87 -31.85
N PRO A 150 -8.68 11.50 -32.94
CA PRO A 150 -9.27 11.44 -34.27
C PRO A 150 -9.99 10.09 -34.42
N PHE A 151 -11.12 9.91 -33.71
CA PHE A 151 -11.89 8.67 -33.73
C PHE A 151 -12.43 8.30 -35.12
N ASP A 152 -12.64 9.29 -35.99
CA ASP A 152 -13.13 9.10 -37.35
C ASP A 152 -12.01 8.77 -38.36
N GLN A 153 -10.74 8.82 -37.94
CA GLN A 153 -9.61 8.49 -38.79
C GLN A 153 -9.50 6.96 -38.92
N GLN A 154 -9.78 6.45 -40.11
CA GLN A 154 -9.48 5.07 -40.46
C GLN A 154 -7.98 4.93 -40.72
N TYR A 155 -7.32 4.14 -39.87
CA TYR A 155 -5.92 3.78 -40.04
C TYR A 155 -5.85 2.48 -40.86
N THR A 156 -5.43 2.60 -42.12
CA THR A 156 -5.33 1.47 -43.06
C THR A 156 -4.08 0.60 -42.84
N ASP A 157 -3.04 1.17 -42.22
CA ASP A 157 -1.73 0.53 -42.06
C ASP A 157 -1.38 0.22 -40.60
N LEU A 158 -2.37 -0.10 -39.76
CA LEU A 158 -2.11 -0.53 -38.37
C LEU A 158 -1.37 -1.87 -38.36
N GLN A 159 -0.07 -1.82 -38.13
CA GLN A 159 0.75 -3.01 -37.95
C GLN A 159 0.82 -3.39 -36.48
N LYS A 160 0.48 -4.65 -36.16
CA LYS A 160 0.76 -5.22 -34.84
C LYS A 160 2.27 -5.40 -34.70
N GLN A 161 2.92 -4.51 -33.99
CA GLN A 161 4.31 -4.70 -33.58
C GLN A 161 4.36 -5.46 -32.27
N ARG A 162 5.04 -6.61 -32.27
CA ARG A 162 5.32 -7.33 -31.03
C ARG A 162 6.50 -6.64 -30.35
N LEU A 163 6.23 -6.09 -29.17
CA LEU A 163 7.29 -5.59 -28.31
C LEU A 163 8.21 -6.77 -27.94
N THR A 164 9.42 -6.75 -28.45
CA THR A 164 10.40 -7.81 -28.21
C THR A 164 11.63 -7.15 -27.61
N LEU A 165 12.01 -7.58 -26.40
CA LEU A 165 13.25 -7.12 -25.81
C LEU A 165 14.40 -7.64 -26.67
N PRO A 166 15.35 -6.78 -27.08
CA PRO A 166 16.49 -7.23 -27.87
C PRO A 166 17.25 -8.27 -27.05
N LYS A 167 17.47 -9.44 -27.64
CA LYS A 167 18.26 -10.52 -27.02
C LYS A 167 19.75 -10.18 -27.01
N ASP A 168 20.17 -9.26 -27.89
CA ASP A 168 21.57 -8.90 -28.11
C ASP A 168 21.78 -7.40 -27.83
N PRO A 169 22.71 -7.01 -26.94
CA PRO A 169 22.99 -5.60 -26.61
C PRO A 169 23.64 -4.79 -27.74
N GLN A 170 23.93 -5.41 -28.90
CA GLN A 170 24.57 -4.76 -30.05
C GLN A 170 23.56 -4.20 -31.08
N ASP A 171 22.26 -4.36 -30.87
CA ASP A 171 21.25 -3.73 -31.72
C ASP A 171 21.23 -2.22 -31.42
N THR A 172 21.71 -1.41 -32.37
CA THR A 172 22.18 -0.04 -32.10
C THR A 172 21.07 1.00 -31.93
N ASN A 173 19.81 0.64 -32.18
CA ASN A 173 18.65 1.55 -32.02
C ASN A 173 17.40 0.82 -31.51
N PRO A 174 17.38 0.38 -30.24
CA PRO A 174 16.16 -0.16 -29.66
C PRO A 174 15.11 0.94 -29.54
N LEU A 175 13.88 0.67 -30.00
CA LEU A 175 12.72 1.58 -29.89
C LEU A 175 12.41 1.97 -28.43
N LEU A 176 12.70 1.07 -27.49
CA LEU A 176 12.62 1.31 -26.05
C LEU A 176 14.00 1.12 -25.44
N ARG A 177 14.59 2.21 -24.96
CA ARG A 177 15.78 2.15 -24.11
C ARG A 177 15.32 1.83 -22.69
N LEU A 178 15.73 0.69 -22.16
CA LEU A 178 15.56 0.38 -20.74
C LEU A 178 16.32 1.43 -19.93
N HIS A 179 15.58 2.27 -19.21
CA HIS A 179 16.19 3.19 -18.26
C HIS A 179 16.54 2.42 -16.98
N LYS A 180 17.84 2.35 -16.69
CA LYS A 180 18.32 1.77 -15.43
C LYS A 180 18.48 2.86 -14.39
N LEU A 181 17.59 2.89 -13.40
CA LEU A 181 17.77 3.69 -12.20
C LEU A 181 18.58 2.89 -11.18
N SER A 182 19.78 3.37 -10.86
CA SER A 182 20.61 2.83 -9.77
C SER A 182 20.47 3.73 -8.55
N ILE A 183 19.91 3.21 -7.47
CA ILE A 183 19.81 3.90 -6.18
C ILE A 183 20.97 3.41 -5.32
N THR A 184 21.88 4.32 -4.98
CA THR A 184 23.02 4.03 -4.10
C THR A 184 22.80 4.73 -2.76
N VAL A 185 22.67 3.94 -1.71
CA VAL A 185 22.67 4.46 -0.33
C VAL A 185 24.13 4.75 0.03
N LYS A 186 24.48 6.03 0.19
CA LYS A 186 25.88 6.47 0.37
C LYS A 186 26.43 6.18 1.77
N GLN A 187 25.59 6.07 2.80
CA GLN A 187 26.01 5.90 4.20
C GLN A 187 25.15 4.85 4.93
N PRO A 188 25.13 3.58 4.50
CA PRO A 188 24.37 2.54 5.22
C PRO A 188 24.98 2.21 6.60
N THR A 189 26.24 2.60 6.83
CA THR A 189 27.00 2.27 8.03
C THR A 189 26.89 3.32 9.13
N SER A 190 26.43 4.55 8.85
CA SER A 190 26.34 5.62 9.86
C SER A 190 25.04 5.60 10.65
N PHE A 191 24.01 4.90 10.18
CA PHE A 191 22.70 4.84 10.85
C PHE A 191 22.81 4.40 12.31
N LEU A 192 23.57 3.34 12.59
CA LEU A 192 23.69 2.81 13.95
C LEU A 192 24.47 3.77 14.87
N SER A 193 25.51 4.43 14.35
CA SER A 193 26.22 5.47 15.11
C SER A 193 25.34 6.70 15.36
N GLU A 194 24.54 7.13 14.37
CA GLU A 194 23.64 8.27 14.52
C GLU A 194 22.49 7.96 15.49
N LEU A 195 21.94 6.74 15.44
CA LEU A 195 20.92 6.27 16.37
C LEU A 195 21.47 6.23 17.80
N ARG A 196 22.66 5.67 17.99
CA ARG A 196 23.34 5.66 19.30
C ARG A 196 23.50 7.07 19.84
N ASN A 197 24.10 7.97 19.05
CA ASN A 197 24.33 9.36 19.46
C ASN A 197 23.00 10.08 19.76
N SER A 198 21.95 9.81 19.00
CA SER A 198 20.63 10.42 19.23
C SER A 198 20.00 9.93 20.54
N LEU A 199 20.18 8.65 20.88
CA LEU A 199 19.72 8.09 22.15
C LEU A 199 20.55 8.61 23.33
N GLU A 200 21.87 8.71 23.18
CA GLU A 200 22.75 9.35 24.18
C GLU A 200 22.29 10.80 24.45
N ASN A 201 22.13 11.61 23.39
CA ASN A 201 21.66 12.98 23.51
C ASN A 201 20.26 13.08 24.14
N TYR A 202 19.36 12.15 23.81
CA TYR A 202 18.01 12.14 24.39
C TYR A 202 18.04 11.82 25.88
N ILE A 203 18.88 10.86 26.29
CA ILE A 203 19.07 10.50 27.69
C ILE A 203 19.65 11.70 28.46
N GLU A 204 20.70 12.32 27.94
CA GLU A 204 21.31 13.52 28.54
C GLU A 204 20.31 14.67 28.69
N MET A 205 19.43 14.89 27.71
CA MET A 205 18.47 16.00 27.72
C MET A 205 17.26 15.75 28.63
N LYS A 206 16.89 14.49 28.88
CA LYS A 206 15.64 14.12 29.59
C LYS A 206 15.85 13.48 30.95
N PHE A 207 17.02 12.93 31.22
CA PHE A 207 17.34 12.15 32.41
C PHE A 207 18.70 12.59 32.97
N GLU A 208 18.89 13.89 33.17
CA GLU A 208 20.17 14.48 33.58
C GLU A 208 20.73 13.86 34.87
N ASP A 209 19.87 13.53 35.84
CA ASP A 209 20.24 12.96 37.13
C ASP A 209 20.60 11.45 37.08
N GLU A 210 20.13 10.73 36.07
CA GLU A 210 20.28 9.26 35.92
C GLU A 210 21.06 8.87 34.66
N LYS A 211 21.64 9.86 33.96
CA LYS A 211 22.21 9.65 32.62
C LYS A 211 23.33 8.62 32.60
N ASP A 212 24.20 8.63 33.61
CA ASP A 212 25.39 7.78 33.65
C ASP A 212 24.97 6.32 33.81
N ASP A 213 24.00 6.05 34.70
CA ASP A 213 23.41 4.71 34.89
C ASP A 213 22.65 4.25 33.64
N LEU A 214 21.84 5.11 33.02
CA LEU A 214 21.10 4.76 31.80
C LEU A 214 22.02 4.49 30.60
N ILE A 215 23.10 5.26 30.46
CA ILE A 215 24.08 5.05 29.39
C ILE A 215 24.86 3.76 29.63
N ASP A 216 25.31 3.51 30.86
CA ASP A 216 26.21 2.40 31.17
C ASP A 216 25.49 1.06 31.34
N ASP A 217 24.31 1.05 31.96
CA ASP A 217 23.58 -0.19 32.26
C ASP A 217 22.61 -0.59 31.16
N ILE A 218 22.13 0.35 30.35
CA ILE A 218 21.12 0.07 29.32
C ILE A 218 21.69 0.29 27.92
N LEU A 219 22.19 1.48 27.63
CA LEU A 219 22.52 1.84 26.25
C LEU A 219 23.78 1.12 25.76
N LYS A 220 24.85 1.06 26.55
CA LYS A 220 26.08 0.32 26.20
C LYS A 220 25.79 -1.16 25.95
N PRO A 221 25.15 -1.92 26.87
CA PRO A 221 24.85 -3.34 26.64
C PRO A 221 23.92 -3.57 25.44
N LEU A 222 23.00 -2.66 25.16
CA LEU A 222 22.09 -2.73 24.03
C LEU A 222 22.86 -2.70 22.69
N PHE A 223 23.86 -1.82 22.56
CA PHE A 223 24.68 -1.72 21.34
C PHE A 223 25.85 -2.72 21.29
N GLU A 224 26.39 -3.16 22.43
CA GLU A 224 27.42 -4.21 22.47
C GLU A 224 26.88 -5.57 22.01
N ASN A 225 25.61 -5.86 22.33
CA ASN A 225 24.94 -7.10 21.94
C ASN A 225 24.16 -6.99 20.61
N GLN A 226 24.41 -5.97 19.79
CA GLN A 226 23.65 -5.65 18.57
C GLN A 226 23.64 -6.72 17.46
N GLU A 227 24.47 -7.76 17.57
CA GLU A 227 24.49 -8.89 16.62
C GLU A 227 23.74 -10.13 17.13
N LYS A 228 23.19 -10.11 18.36
CA LYS A 228 22.39 -11.22 18.91
C LYS A 228 20.93 -11.13 18.45
N GLU A 229 20.32 -12.27 18.11
CA GLU A 229 18.97 -12.28 17.52
C GLU A 229 17.84 -11.79 18.43
N ASP A 230 18.05 -11.90 19.74
CA ASP A 230 17.14 -11.44 20.79
C ASP A 230 17.27 -9.95 21.10
N ASN A 231 18.29 -9.27 20.56
CA ASN A 231 18.55 -7.86 20.78
C ASN A 231 17.69 -6.96 19.86
N ASP A 232 17.16 -5.87 20.41
CA ASP A 232 16.26 -4.97 19.65
C ASP A 232 16.99 -4.17 18.56
N ILE A 233 18.29 -3.86 18.70
CA ILE A 233 19.11 -3.25 17.63
C ILE A 233 19.29 -4.23 16.48
N TYR A 234 19.48 -5.52 16.76
CA TYR A 234 19.54 -6.54 15.70
C TYR A 234 18.22 -6.62 14.94
N ARG A 235 17.08 -6.63 15.65
CA ARG A 235 15.74 -6.63 15.05
C ARG A 235 15.52 -5.39 14.18
N LEU A 236 15.91 -4.21 14.67
CA LEU A 236 15.82 -2.95 13.93
C LEU A 236 16.69 -2.98 12.65
N LYS A 237 17.94 -3.46 12.75
CA LYS A 237 18.87 -3.63 11.62
C LYS A 237 18.29 -4.57 10.56
N LYS A 238 17.67 -5.68 10.99
CA LYS A 238 16.99 -6.63 10.12
C LYS A 238 15.78 -6.01 9.43
N LEU A 239 14.93 -5.29 10.17
CA LEU A 239 13.74 -4.62 9.62
C LEU A 239 14.10 -3.52 8.62
N MET A 240 15.12 -2.71 8.91
CA MET A 240 15.67 -1.72 7.97
C MET A 240 16.14 -2.36 6.67
N ARG A 241 16.88 -3.48 6.76
CA ARG A 241 17.42 -4.19 5.60
C ARG A 241 16.32 -4.86 4.77
N GLU A 242 15.39 -5.54 5.43
CA GLU A 242 14.37 -6.35 4.77
C GLU A 242 13.19 -5.51 4.27
N GLU A 243 12.71 -4.53 5.04
CA GLU A 243 11.52 -3.77 4.71
C GLU A 243 11.80 -2.36 4.18
N ALA A 244 12.61 -1.57 4.90
CA ALA A 244 12.77 -0.15 4.60
C ALA A 244 13.46 0.06 3.24
N LEU A 245 14.52 -0.70 2.96
CA LEU A 245 15.19 -0.65 1.66
C LEU A 245 14.28 -1.10 0.51
N GLY A 246 13.44 -2.10 0.75
CA GLY A 246 12.43 -2.56 -0.21
C GLY A 246 11.38 -1.47 -0.50
N LYS A 247 10.88 -0.81 0.55
CA LYS A 247 9.93 0.31 0.44
C LYS A 247 10.55 1.51 -0.27
N ILE A 248 11.80 1.88 0.02
CA ILE A 248 12.53 2.96 -0.68
C ILE A 248 12.70 2.63 -2.15
N LYS A 249 13.10 1.40 -2.48
CA LYS A 249 13.20 0.95 -3.88
C LYS A 249 11.86 1.07 -4.59
N LYS A 250 10.77 0.59 -3.97
CA LYS A 250 9.42 0.67 -4.53
C LYS A 250 8.98 2.12 -4.76
N ALA A 251 9.15 3.00 -3.77
CA ALA A 251 8.79 4.41 -3.86
C ALA A 251 9.58 5.15 -4.94
N ALA A 252 10.88 4.87 -5.07
CA ALA A 252 11.71 5.44 -6.10
C ALA A 252 11.34 4.93 -7.51
N SER A 253 10.96 3.65 -7.66
CA SER A 253 10.41 3.14 -8.91
C SER A 253 9.09 3.82 -9.29
N ILE A 254 8.22 4.11 -8.31
CA ILE A 254 6.95 4.80 -8.56
C ILE A 254 7.16 6.26 -8.98
N LYS A 255 8.07 7.01 -8.32
CA LYS A 255 8.34 8.41 -8.67
C LYS A 255 9.08 8.59 -10.00
N TYR A 256 9.75 7.54 -10.47
CA TYR A 256 10.49 7.56 -11.74
C TYR A 256 9.58 7.30 -12.95
N LEU A 257 8.47 6.58 -12.76
CA LEU A 257 7.42 6.34 -13.74
C LEU A 257 6.47 7.53 -13.82
#